data_AF-A0A2P5WB12-F1
#
_entry.id   AF-A0A2P5WB12-F1
#
_cell.length_a   1.000
_cell.length_b   1.000
_cell.length_c   1.000
_cell.angle_alpha   90.00
_cell.angle_beta   90.00
_cell.angle_gamma   90.00
#
_symmetry.space_group_name_H-M   'P 1'
#
loop_
_entity.id
_entity.type
_entity.pdbx_description
1 polymer ?
#
loop_
_entity_poly.entity_id
_entity_poly.type
_entity_poly.pdbx_seq_one_letter_code
_entity_poly.pdbx_strand_id
1 'polypeptide(L)'
;MFKKEFDSSYVGFTTDGARWLAKNTDIKLVGIDFLSAACYDHSVPAHLEFFEGREIILVEGLKLDNVPVGIYNVHCLPLRLLGSEGSPIRCILIK
;
A
#
# COMPACT_ATOMS: atom_id res chain seq x y z
N MET A 1 7.02 7.09 11.71
CA MET A 1 8.23 7.09 12.57
C MET A 1 9.37 6.32 11.89
N PHE A 2 10.46 6.97 11.46
CA PHE A 2 11.59 6.27 10.83
C PHE A 2 12.56 5.74 11.90
N LYS A 3 12.71 4.42 11.98
CA LYS A 3 13.76 3.76 12.78
C LYS A 3 14.99 3.53 11.88
N LYS A 4 16.19 3.56 12.45
CA LYS A 4 17.44 3.31 11.71
C LYS A 4 17.60 1.84 11.30
N GLU A 5 17.05 0.95 12.12
CA GLU A 5 17.13 -0.49 11.92
C GLU A 5 15.80 -1.02 11.38
N PHE A 6 15.90 -2.08 10.58
CA PHE A 6 14.73 -2.80 10.11
C PHE A 6 14.04 -3.52 11.27
N ASP A 7 12.72 -3.39 11.34
CA ASP A 7 11.87 -3.99 12.36
C ASP A 7 10.84 -4.86 11.64
N SER A 8 10.96 -6.18 11.74
CA SER A 8 10.05 -7.13 11.08
C SER A 8 8.69 -7.24 11.75
N SER A 9 8.48 -6.65 12.93
CA SER A 9 7.19 -6.67 13.62
C SER A 9 6.23 -5.58 13.13
N TYR A 10 6.47 -5.04 11.94
CA TYR A 10 5.62 -4.01 11.36
C TYR A 10 4.25 -4.56 10.97
N VAL A 11 3.26 -3.67 11.02
CA VAL A 11 1.88 -4.00 10.66
C VAL A 11 1.72 -3.89 9.16
N GLY A 12 1.00 -4.85 8.59
CA GLY A 12 0.56 -4.87 7.21
C GLY A 12 -0.57 -5.88 7.05
N PHE A 13 -1.06 -6.05 5.83
CA PHE A 13 -2.08 -7.03 5.53
C PHE A 13 -1.55 -8.46 5.66
N THR A 14 -2.33 -9.30 6.32
CA THR A 14 -2.24 -10.76 6.19
C THR A 14 -2.88 -11.19 4.87
N THR A 15 -2.57 -12.40 4.42
CA THR A 15 -3.11 -12.97 3.18
C THR A 15 -4.64 -13.00 3.15
N ASP A 16 -5.28 -13.39 4.26
CA ASP A 16 -6.73 -13.43 4.38
C ASP A 16 -7.36 -12.04 4.39
N GLY A 17 -6.71 -11.06 5.02
CA GLY A 17 -7.13 -9.65 4.98
C GLY A 17 -7.09 -9.07 3.57
N ALA A 18 -5.99 -9.28 2.84
CA ALA A 18 -5.85 -8.88 1.44
C ALA A 18 -6.92 -9.54 0.55
N ARG A 19 -7.10 -10.85 0.68
CA ARG A 19 -8.14 -11.62 -0.02
C ARG A 19 -9.54 -11.08 0.24
N TRP A 20 -9.85 -10.79 1.49
CA TRP A 20 -11.17 -10.29 1.87
C TRP A 20 -11.44 -8.95 1.19
N LEU A 21 -10.48 -8.03 1.24
CA LEU A 21 -10.56 -6.72 0.59
C LEU A 21 -10.79 -6.85 -0.92
N ALA A 22 -9.97 -7.65 -1.59
CA ALA A 22 -10.06 -7.88 -3.03
C ALA A 22 -11.40 -8.49 -3.47
N LYS A 23 -11.98 -9.39 -2.67
CA LYS A 23 -13.23 -10.08 -3.02
C LYS A 23 -14.50 -9.31 -2.65
N ASN A 24 -14.47 -8.55 -1.56
CA ASN A 24 -15.68 -8.01 -0.94
C ASN A 24 -15.85 -6.50 -1.12
N THR A 25 -14.90 -5.82 -1.78
CA THR A 25 -14.95 -4.37 -1.99
C THR A 25 -14.68 -4.00 -3.43
N ASP A 26 -14.97 -2.75 -3.79
CA ASP A 26 -14.63 -2.12 -5.06
C ASP A 26 -13.38 -1.23 -4.98
N ILE A 27 -12.64 -1.31 -3.87
CA ILE A 27 -11.40 -0.56 -3.65
C ILE A 27 -10.39 -0.86 -4.76
N LYS A 28 -9.77 0.20 -5.30
CA LYS A 28 -8.79 0.13 -6.39
C LYS A 28 -7.37 0.46 -5.96
N LEU A 29 -7.21 1.10 -4.82
CA LEU A 29 -5.92 1.54 -4.32
C LEU A 29 -5.88 1.36 -2.80
N VAL A 30 -4.80 0.76 -2.31
CA VAL A 30 -4.50 0.62 -0.88
C VAL A 30 -3.17 1.31 -0.62
N GLY A 31 -3.18 2.24 0.34
CA GLY A 31 -2.00 2.96 0.78
C GLY A 31 -1.61 2.55 2.19
N ILE A 32 -0.31 2.34 2.44
CA ILE A 32 0.24 2.08 3.77
C ILE A 32 1.42 3.01 4.07
N ASP A 33 1.58 3.37 5.34
CA ASP A 33 2.66 4.25 5.82
C ASP A 33 3.92 3.48 6.29
N PHE A 34 4.09 2.27 5.78
CA PHE A 34 5.27 1.42 6.02
C PHE A 34 5.86 0.88 4.72
N LEU A 35 7.05 0.28 4.80
CA LEU A 35 7.82 -0.20 3.65
C LEU A 35 7.15 -1.33 2.86
N SER A 36 6.13 -2.00 3.42
CA SER A 36 5.36 -2.98 2.68
C SER A 36 3.88 -2.96 3.07
N ALA A 37 2.99 -3.19 2.10
CA ALA A 37 1.55 -3.33 2.29
C ALA A 37 1.20 -4.57 3.09
N ALA A 38 2.02 -5.62 3.01
CA ALA A 38 1.79 -6.89 3.67
C ALA A 38 2.71 -7.06 4.88
N CYS A 39 2.23 -7.73 5.93
CA CYS A 39 3.10 -8.02 7.07
C CYS A 39 4.20 -9.01 6.67
N TYR A 40 5.30 -9.03 7.44
CA TYR A 40 6.54 -9.70 7.04
C TYR A 40 6.35 -11.16 6.58
N ASP A 41 5.66 -11.97 7.37
CA ASP A 41 5.42 -13.40 7.09
C ASP A 41 4.42 -13.65 5.95
N HIS A 42 3.65 -12.62 5.57
CA HIS A 42 2.64 -12.68 4.51
C HIS A 42 3.00 -11.85 3.29
N SER A 43 4.23 -11.33 3.19
CA SER A 43 4.65 -10.37 2.18
C SER A 43 4.22 -10.79 0.77
N VAL A 44 4.76 -11.88 0.23
CA VAL A 44 4.39 -12.39 -1.09
C VAL A 44 2.92 -12.79 -1.20
N PRO A 45 2.35 -13.66 -0.35
CA PRO A 45 0.99 -14.16 -0.57
C PRO A 45 -0.08 -13.07 -0.47
N ALA A 46 0.09 -12.05 0.37
CA ALA A 46 -0.87 -10.93 0.41
C ALA A 46 -0.76 -10.01 -0.83
N HIS A 47 0.45 -9.78 -1.37
CA HIS A 47 0.60 -9.04 -2.64
C HIS A 47 -0.09 -9.77 -3.79
N LEU A 48 0.05 -11.09 -3.88
CA LEU A 48 -0.61 -11.89 -4.91
C LEU A 48 -2.13 -11.77 -4.82
N GLU A 49 -2.72 -11.81 -3.61
CA GLU A 49 -4.17 -11.63 -3.46
C GLU A 49 -4.65 -10.24 -3.92
N PHE A 50 -3.85 -9.19 -3.72
CA PHE A 50 -4.16 -7.85 -4.22
C PHE A 50 -4.04 -7.75 -5.75
N PHE A 51 -2.99 -8.33 -6.34
CA PHE A 51 -2.70 -8.21 -7.77
C PHE A 51 -3.52 -9.17 -8.64
N GLU A 52 -3.56 -10.46 -8.29
CA GLU A 52 -4.25 -11.48 -9.10
C GLU A 52 -5.78 -11.34 -9.06
N GLY A 53 -6.33 -10.78 -7.97
CA GLY A 53 -7.77 -10.70 -7.77
C GLY A 53 -8.46 -9.63 -8.62
N ARG A 54 -8.08 -8.37 -8.44
CA ARG A 54 -8.72 -7.20 -9.09
C ARG A 54 -7.74 -6.10 -9.48
N GLU A 55 -6.43 -6.40 -9.48
CA GLU A 55 -5.36 -5.43 -9.68
C GLU A 55 -5.49 -4.21 -8.75
N ILE A 56 -5.56 -4.47 -7.42
CA ILE A 56 -5.52 -3.38 -6.44
C ILE A 56 -4.11 -2.77 -6.44
N ILE A 57 -4.05 -1.46 -6.67
CA ILE A 57 -2.79 -0.70 -6.70
C ILE A 57 -2.30 -0.51 -5.26
N LEU A 58 -1.05 -0.88 -5.00
CA LEU A 58 -0.41 -0.68 -3.70
C LEU A 58 0.44 0.58 -3.71
N VAL A 59 0.34 1.37 -2.64
CA VAL A 59 1.18 2.55 -2.39
C VAL A 59 1.82 2.40 -1.03
N GLU A 60 3.12 2.14 -1.01
CA GLU A 60 3.89 1.87 0.20
C GLU A 60 4.75 3.08 0.58
N GLY A 61 5.15 3.14 1.85
CA GLY A 61 6.03 4.19 2.37
C GLY A 61 5.37 5.56 2.47
N LEU A 62 4.04 5.64 2.62
CA LEU A 62 3.34 6.90 2.83
C LEU A 62 3.79 7.57 4.13
N LYS A 63 3.71 8.90 4.15
CA LYS A 63 3.96 9.71 5.34
C LYS A 63 2.65 10.31 5.81
N LEU A 64 1.96 9.60 6.72
CA LEU A 64 0.63 9.99 7.22
C LEU A 64 0.66 10.64 8.61
N ASP A 65 1.85 10.89 9.16
CA ASP A 65 2.01 11.60 10.43
C ASP A 65 1.26 12.95 10.40
N ASN A 66 0.39 13.17 11.40
CA ASN A 66 -0.44 14.37 11.56
C ASN A 66 -1.49 14.60 10.45
N VAL A 67 -1.80 13.61 9.61
CA VAL A 67 -2.94 13.69 8.69
C VAL A 67 -4.22 13.30 9.44
N PRO A 68 -5.21 14.19 9.57
CA PRO A 68 -6.48 13.83 10.20
C PRO A 68 -7.22 12.74 9.42
N VAL A 69 -7.94 11.87 10.14
CA VAL A 69 -8.84 10.90 9.51
C VAL A 69 -9.93 11.64 8.73
N GLY A 70 -10.20 11.20 7.50
CA GLY A 70 -11.24 11.79 6.67
C GLY A 70 -11.14 11.36 5.21
N ILE A 71 -11.96 12.01 4.38
CA ILE A 71 -11.98 11.80 2.93
C ILE A 71 -11.09 12.85 2.28
N TYR A 72 -10.26 12.40 1.34
CA TYR A 72 -9.32 13.23 0.58
C TYR A 72 -9.32 12.80 -0.88
N ASN A 73 -9.04 13.75 -1.76
CA ASN A 73 -8.63 13.49 -3.12
C ASN A 73 -7.14 13.10 -3.13
N VAL A 74 -6.86 11.83 -3.42
CA VAL A 74 -5.48 11.33 -3.53
C VAL A 74 -4.93 11.61 -4.93
N HIS A 75 -3.74 12.21 -5.00
CA HIS A 75 -2.98 12.34 -6.23
C HIS A 75 -1.69 11.55 -6.07
N CYS A 76 -1.60 10.43 -6.79
CA CYS A 76 -0.51 9.46 -6.65
C CYS A 76 -0.04 9.01 -8.05
N LEU A 77 0.66 9.91 -8.76
CA LEU A 77 1.05 9.72 -10.15
C LEU A 77 2.46 9.09 -10.23
N PRO A 78 2.60 7.85 -10.75
CA PRO A 78 3.91 7.23 -10.95
C PRO A 78 4.71 7.90 -12.06
N LEU A 79 6.03 7.90 -11.92
CA LEU A 79 6.91 8.16 -13.06
C LEU A 79 6.69 7.09 -14.14
N ARG A 80 6.77 7.50 -15.40
CA ARG A 80 6.62 6.62 -16.55
C ARG A 80 7.91 5.81 -16.77
N LEU A 81 8.04 4.70 -16.06
CA LEU A 81 9.20 3.79 -16.11
C LEU A 81 8.83 2.51 -16.86
N LEU A 82 9.29 2.36 -18.10
CA LEU A 82 9.00 1.17 -18.91
C LEU A 82 9.72 -0.06 -18.36
N GLY A 83 9.01 -1.17 -18.20
CA GLY A 83 9.57 -2.45 -17.74
C GLY A 83 9.94 -2.50 -16.25
N SER A 84 9.41 -1.56 -15.45
CA SER A 84 9.63 -1.51 -14.01
C SER A 84 8.48 -2.17 -13.25
N GLU A 85 8.79 -2.86 -12.16
CA GLU A 85 7.83 -3.49 -11.24
C GLU A 85 7.18 -2.49 -10.26
N GLY A 86 7.67 -1.24 -10.27
CA GLY A 86 7.19 -0.17 -9.40
C GLY A 86 7.76 1.18 -9.80
N SER A 87 7.28 2.25 -9.17
CA SER A 87 7.71 3.61 -9.47
C SER A 87 7.69 4.48 -8.23
N PRO A 88 8.75 5.26 -7.94
CA PRO A 88 8.70 6.23 -6.87
C PRO A 88 7.67 7.31 -7.20
N ILE A 89 7.02 7.83 -6.17
CA ILE A 89 5.90 8.76 -6.31
C ILE A 89 6.02 9.93 -5.34
N ARG A 90 5.38 11.04 -5.71
CA ARG A 90 4.98 12.08 -4.77
C ARG A 90 3.47 11.95 -4.54
N CYS A 91 3.07 11.20 -3.52
CA CYS A 91 1.67 11.14 -3.11
C CYS A 91 1.29 12.42 -2.37
N ILE A 92 0.19 13.05 -2.75
CA ILE A 92 -0.39 14.17 -2.00
C ILE A 92 -1.88 13.94 -1.76
N LEU A 93 -2.36 14.49 -0.65
CA LEU A 93 -3.77 14.51 -0.28
C LEU A 93 -4.29 15.94 -0.38
N ILE A 94 -5.42 16.11 -1.05
CA ILE A 94 -6.12 17.39 -1.19
C ILE A 94 -7.52 17.22 -0.60
N LYS A 95 -7.98 18.17 0.20
CA LYS A 95 -9.39 18.19 0.65
C LYS A 95 -10.29 18.69 -0.48
#